data_AF-A0A5P2G6R3-F1
#
_entry.id   AF-A0A5P2G6R3-F1
#
_cell.length_a   1.000
_cell.length_b   1.000
_cell.length_c   1.000
_cell.angle_alpha   90.00
_cell.angle_beta   90.00
_cell.angle_gamma   90.00
#
_symmetry.space_group_name_H-M   'P 1'
#
loop_
_entity.id
_entity.type
_entity.pdbx_description
1 polymer ?
#
loop_
_entity_poly.entity_id
_entity_poly.type
_entity_poly.pdbx_seq_one_letter_code
_entity_poly.pdbx_strand_id
1 'polypeptide(L)'
;MKKLVIALFSFLALSQVSAQSQSVDYRTIPVSNKQLGEFPFFEFPISLKAMNIPYQNADDHLFIPINGKFKEFTGQVWRSFVQANGENWSLFSFNKKISSWIVSKGGVPVYKGKIARSQLDLVKEKMDYAGAEGSIDYWNNPVNVYIIKQADRNIFVQFSGNTASGEIQIIETKEGF
;
A
#
# COMPACT_ATOMS: atom_id res chain seq x y z
N MET A 1 43.13 27.70 46.30
CA MET A 1 41.72 27.87 45.92
C MET A 1 41.62 28.13 44.42
N LYS A 2 41.18 27.15 43.63
CA LYS A 2 40.54 27.30 42.30
C LYS A 2 39.86 25.97 42.00
N LYS A 3 38.53 26.02 41.82
CA LYS A 3 37.62 24.88 41.65
C LYS A 3 37.53 24.49 40.16
N LEU A 4 37.08 23.24 39.92
CA LEU A 4 36.20 22.80 38.82
C LEU A 4 36.85 22.74 37.42
N VAL A 5 36.52 21.83 36.49
CA VAL A 5 35.27 21.08 36.25
C VAL A 5 35.61 19.75 35.54
N ILE A 6 34.98 18.67 35.96
CA ILE A 6 34.88 17.40 35.21
C ILE A 6 33.75 17.58 34.18
N ALA A 7 34.05 17.53 32.89
CA ALA A 7 33.03 17.44 31.85
C ALA A 7 32.84 15.95 31.50
N LEU A 8 31.85 15.30 32.12
CA LEU A 8 31.28 14.07 31.60
C LEU A 8 30.43 14.44 30.38
N PHE A 9 30.89 14.08 29.18
CA PHE A 9 30.04 14.07 28.00
C PHE A 9 29.12 12.85 28.07
N SER A 10 27.89 13.05 28.56
CA SER A 10 26.82 12.08 28.36
C SER A 10 26.41 12.10 26.89
N PHE A 11 26.80 11.06 26.15
CA PHE A 11 26.21 10.76 24.85
C PHE A 11 24.75 10.35 25.07
N LEU A 12 23.80 11.20 24.68
CA LEU A 12 22.43 10.75 24.46
C LEU A 12 22.44 9.82 23.24
N ALA A 13 22.20 8.53 23.48
CA ALA A 13 21.89 7.60 22.42
C ALA A 13 20.53 7.99 21.82
N LEU A 14 20.54 8.51 20.59
CA LEU A 14 19.34 8.62 19.75
C LEU A 14 18.84 7.20 19.49
N SER A 15 17.77 6.81 20.17
CA SER A 15 17.06 5.57 19.87
C SER A 15 16.57 5.64 18.43
N GLN A 16 17.14 4.80 17.57
CA GLN A 16 16.58 4.56 16.24
C GLN A 16 15.22 3.90 16.43
N VAL A 17 14.15 4.63 16.12
CA VAL A 17 12.82 4.04 15.96
C VAL A 17 12.88 3.20 14.71
N SER A 18 13.17 1.90 14.87
CA SER A 18 12.92 0.93 13.82
C SER A 18 11.41 0.92 13.56
N ALA A 19 11.02 0.96 12.29
CA ALA A 19 9.63 0.79 11.88
C ALA A 19 9.23 -0.65 12.22
N GLN A 20 8.77 -0.87 13.45
CA GLN A 20 8.26 -2.14 13.88
C GLN A 20 6.98 -2.40 13.07
N SER A 21 7.04 -3.41 12.19
CA SER A 21 5.87 -3.96 11.52
C SER A 21 4.94 -4.50 12.60
N GLN A 22 4.06 -3.64 13.11
CA GLN A 22 3.03 -4.02 14.05
C GLN A 22 2.09 -4.99 13.30
N SER A 23 2.09 -6.26 13.70
CA SER A 23 1.21 -7.24 13.09
C SER A 23 -0.23 -6.82 13.33
N VAL A 24 -0.97 -6.52 12.26
CA VAL A 24 -2.39 -6.17 12.36
C VAL A 24 -3.20 -7.45 12.55
N ASP A 25 -4.08 -7.46 13.55
CA ASP A 25 -5.10 -8.51 13.70
C ASP A 25 -6.30 -8.16 12.82
N TYR A 26 -6.41 -8.82 11.68
CA TYR A 26 -7.44 -8.58 10.68
C TYR A 26 -8.87 -8.78 11.20
N ARG A 27 -9.03 -9.59 12.26
CA ARG A 27 -10.34 -9.85 12.88
C ARG A 27 -10.87 -8.61 13.61
N THR A 28 -9.98 -7.72 14.03
CA THR A 28 -10.33 -6.48 14.75
C THR A 28 -10.62 -5.31 13.81
N ILE A 29 -10.43 -5.48 12.50
CA ILE A 29 -10.69 -4.41 11.53
C ILE A 29 -12.21 -4.13 11.50
N PRO A 30 -12.62 -2.87 11.74
CA PRO A 30 -14.04 -2.51 11.78
C PRO A 30 -14.68 -2.62 10.40
N VAL A 31 -15.95 -2.99 10.38
CA VAL A 31 -16.77 -2.93 9.17
C VAL A 31 -17.11 -1.48 8.87
N SER A 32 -16.77 -1.02 7.67
CA SER A 32 -17.14 0.28 7.13
C SER A 32 -18.54 0.22 6.53
N ASN A 33 -19.38 1.20 6.88
CA ASN A 33 -20.70 1.42 6.29
C ASN A 33 -20.69 2.53 5.21
N LYS A 34 -19.52 3.02 4.81
CA LYS A 34 -19.39 4.03 3.76
C LYS A 34 -19.76 3.44 2.41
N GLN A 35 -20.51 4.20 1.62
CA GLN A 35 -20.80 3.86 0.22
C GLN A 35 -19.55 4.08 -0.64
N LEU A 36 -19.19 3.07 -1.44
CA LEU A 36 -17.99 3.11 -2.28
C LEU A 36 -18.26 3.56 -3.71
N GLY A 37 -19.50 3.41 -4.20
CA GLY A 37 -19.86 3.65 -5.60
C GLY A 37 -19.69 2.39 -6.44
N GLU A 38 -19.41 2.56 -7.73
CA GLU A 38 -19.13 1.48 -8.67
C GLU A 38 -17.64 1.11 -8.66
N PHE A 39 -17.33 -0.16 -8.91
CA PHE A 39 -15.94 -0.63 -9.05
C PHE A 39 -15.24 0.14 -10.19
N PRO A 40 -13.98 0.60 -10.02
CA PRO A 40 -13.00 0.25 -8.99
C PRO A 40 -13.08 1.07 -7.69
N PHE A 41 -14.20 1.78 -7.48
CA PHE A 41 -14.46 2.71 -6.37
C PHE A 41 -13.54 3.93 -6.34
N PHE A 42 -12.56 3.97 -7.23
CA PHE A 42 -11.44 4.89 -7.25
C PHE A 42 -11.58 5.92 -8.35
N GLU A 43 -11.40 7.17 -7.95
CA GLU A 43 -11.22 8.29 -8.84
C GLU A 43 -9.85 8.89 -8.52
N PHE A 44 -9.08 9.20 -9.57
CA PHE A 44 -7.82 9.87 -9.38
C PHE A 44 -8.05 11.25 -8.73
N PRO A 45 -7.33 11.59 -7.66
CA PRO A 45 -7.24 12.97 -7.20
C PRO A 45 -6.83 13.88 -8.37
N ILE A 46 -7.38 15.09 -8.49
CA ILE A 46 -7.26 15.98 -9.67
C ILE A 46 -5.84 16.14 -10.25
N SER A 47 -4.83 16.10 -9.40
CA SER A 47 -3.39 16.21 -9.71
C SER A 47 -2.72 14.90 -10.16
N LEU A 48 -3.46 13.80 -10.23
CA LEU A 48 -2.98 12.47 -10.60
C LEU A 48 -3.82 11.97 -11.78
N LYS A 49 -3.24 11.08 -12.58
CA LYS A 49 -3.95 10.38 -13.64
C LYS A 49 -3.30 9.03 -13.93
N ALA A 50 -4.04 8.18 -14.63
CA ALA A 50 -3.50 6.96 -15.19
C ALA A 50 -2.43 7.29 -16.26
N MET A 51 -1.32 6.58 -16.24
CA MET A 51 -0.27 6.62 -17.28
C MET A 51 -0.57 5.63 -18.41
N ASN A 52 -1.35 4.60 -18.13
CA ASN A 52 -1.78 3.56 -19.07
C ASN A 52 -3.31 3.48 -19.15
N ILE A 53 -3.85 2.71 -20.09
CA ILE A 53 -5.23 2.22 -19.99
C ILE A 53 -5.27 1.26 -18.80
N PRO A 54 -6.01 1.55 -17.72
CA PRO A 54 -6.06 0.66 -16.56
C PRO A 54 -6.53 -0.74 -16.95
N TYR A 55 -5.89 -1.75 -16.36
CA TYR A 55 -6.37 -3.12 -16.49
C TYR A 55 -7.55 -3.32 -15.54
N GLN A 56 -8.58 -4.04 -16.02
CA GLN A 56 -9.74 -4.41 -15.23
C GLN A 56 -10.24 -5.80 -15.65
N ASN A 57 -10.51 -6.65 -14.67
CA ASN A 57 -11.09 -7.98 -14.89
C ASN A 57 -12.04 -8.33 -13.73
N ALA A 58 -13.15 -9.00 -14.04
CA ALA A 58 -14.17 -9.40 -13.07
C ALA A 58 -13.77 -10.62 -12.23
N ASP A 59 -12.87 -11.46 -12.75
CA ASP A 59 -12.43 -12.70 -12.11
C ASP A 59 -10.95 -12.92 -12.39
N ASP A 60 -10.12 -12.48 -11.45
CA ASP A 60 -8.65 -12.52 -11.51
C ASP A 60 -8.07 -12.54 -10.09
N HIS A 61 -6.75 -12.48 -9.94
CA HIS A 61 -6.07 -12.56 -8.66
C HIS A 61 -5.09 -11.42 -8.39
N LEU A 62 -4.83 -11.16 -7.10
CA LEU A 62 -3.69 -10.35 -6.66
C LEU A 62 -3.04 -11.01 -5.44
N PHE A 63 -1.72 -10.98 -5.40
CA PHE A 63 -0.96 -11.21 -4.18
C PHE A 63 -0.89 -9.92 -3.37
N ILE A 64 -1.47 -9.95 -2.18
CA ILE A 64 -1.49 -8.84 -1.23
C ILE A 64 -0.55 -9.17 -0.06
N PRO A 65 0.41 -8.29 0.30
CA PRO A 65 1.25 -8.49 1.45
C PRO A 65 0.51 -8.14 2.74
N ILE A 66 0.36 -9.14 3.59
CA ILE A 66 -0.39 -9.15 4.85
C ILE A 66 0.64 -9.50 5.94
N ASN A 67 0.93 -8.55 6.84
CA ASN A 67 2.02 -8.67 7.82
C ASN A 67 3.37 -9.10 7.18
N GLY A 68 3.66 -8.60 5.98
CA GLY A 68 4.89 -8.88 5.24
C GLY A 68 4.93 -10.22 4.51
N LYS A 69 3.86 -11.03 4.55
CA LYS A 69 3.73 -12.28 3.79
C LYS A 69 2.68 -12.13 2.71
N PHE A 70 2.94 -12.66 1.53
CA PHE A 70 1.91 -12.63 0.48
C PHE A 70 0.80 -13.63 0.78
N LYS A 71 -0.43 -13.16 0.60
CA LYS A 71 -1.62 -13.99 0.44
C LYS A 71 -2.23 -13.68 -0.92
N GLU A 72 -2.58 -14.72 -1.65
CA GLU A 72 -3.34 -14.61 -2.89
C GLU A 72 -4.82 -14.36 -2.56
N PHE A 73 -5.44 -13.47 -3.30
CA PHE A 73 -6.88 -13.20 -3.23
C PHE A 73 -7.44 -13.21 -4.64
N THR A 74 -8.62 -13.76 -4.80
CA THR A 74 -9.36 -13.81 -6.06
C THR A 74 -10.57 -12.88 -6.04
N GLY A 75 -10.95 -12.36 -7.20
CA GLY A 75 -12.14 -11.52 -7.37
C GLY A 75 -11.98 -10.47 -8.47
N GLN A 76 -12.66 -9.34 -8.31
CA GLN A 76 -12.65 -8.26 -9.30
C GLN A 76 -11.41 -7.38 -9.10
N VAL A 77 -10.56 -7.30 -10.12
CA VAL A 77 -9.25 -6.65 -10.09
C VAL A 77 -9.23 -5.41 -10.97
N TRP A 78 -8.58 -4.35 -10.47
CA TRP A 78 -8.22 -3.16 -11.22
C TRP A 78 -6.79 -2.74 -10.89
N ARG A 79 -6.02 -2.33 -11.90
CA ARG A 79 -4.64 -1.86 -11.69
C ARG A 79 -4.21 -0.81 -12.71
N SER A 80 -3.39 0.13 -12.26
CA SER A 80 -2.92 1.23 -13.09
C SER A 80 -1.56 1.76 -12.63
N PHE A 81 -0.74 2.16 -13.59
CA PHE A 81 0.36 3.08 -13.37
C PHE A 81 -0.17 4.49 -13.21
N VAL A 82 0.42 5.24 -12.28
CA VAL A 82 0.00 6.58 -11.89
C VAL A 82 1.10 7.58 -12.19
N GLN A 83 0.73 8.71 -12.78
CA GLN A 83 1.61 9.85 -12.95
C GLN A 83 0.96 11.14 -12.48
N ALA A 84 1.76 12.21 -12.40
CA ALA A 84 1.24 13.53 -12.14
C ALA A 84 0.40 14.04 -13.33
N ASN A 85 -0.59 14.88 -13.00
CA ASN A 85 -1.46 15.56 -13.95
C ASN A 85 -1.32 17.08 -13.76
N GLY A 86 -0.58 17.74 -14.65
CA GLY A 86 -0.37 19.20 -14.63
C GLY A 86 0.60 19.71 -13.56
N GLU A 87 0.94 18.91 -12.54
CA GLU A 87 1.89 19.24 -11.47
C GLU A 87 3.19 18.43 -11.59
N ASN A 88 4.22 18.85 -10.86
CA ASN A 88 5.43 18.04 -10.69
C ASN A 88 5.16 16.83 -9.80
N TRP A 89 5.74 15.68 -10.16
CA TRP A 89 5.64 14.47 -9.35
C TRP A 89 6.30 14.66 -7.97
N SER A 90 5.65 14.10 -6.95
CA SER A 90 6.19 14.03 -5.59
C SER A 90 5.69 12.74 -4.95
N LEU A 91 6.60 11.82 -4.66
CA LEU A 91 6.28 10.55 -3.98
C LEU A 91 5.56 10.79 -2.65
N PHE A 92 6.00 11.80 -1.89
CA PHE A 92 5.33 12.20 -0.64
C PHE A 92 3.88 12.62 -0.90
N SER A 93 3.65 13.49 -1.90
CA SER A 93 2.32 13.97 -2.24
C SER A 93 1.42 12.85 -2.77
N PHE A 94 1.94 11.97 -3.62
CA PHE A 94 1.24 10.77 -4.09
C PHE A 94 0.80 9.89 -2.91
N ASN A 95 1.74 9.51 -2.04
CA ASN A 95 1.44 8.67 -0.87
C ASN A 95 0.38 9.31 0.03
N LYS A 96 0.47 10.62 0.29
CA LYS A 96 -0.50 11.37 1.09
C LYS A 96 -1.88 11.39 0.44
N LYS A 97 -1.95 11.72 -0.86
CA LYS A 97 -3.21 11.85 -1.61
C LYS A 97 -3.94 10.50 -1.69
N ILE A 98 -3.24 9.42 -2.05
CA ILE A 98 -3.83 8.08 -2.12
C ILE A 98 -4.25 7.57 -0.74
N SER A 99 -3.39 7.69 0.28
CA SER A 99 -3.75 7.26 1.65
C SER A 99 -4.98 8.03 2.17
N SER A 100 -5.03 9.34 1.95
CA SER A 100 -6.17 10.17 2.40
C SER A 100 -7.45 9.78 1.69
N TRP A 101 -7.37 9.49 0.39
CA TRP A 101 -8.51 8.99 -0.37
C TRP A 101 -9.02 7.65 0.19
N ILE A 102 -8.14 6.67 0.43
CA ILE A 102 -8.53 5.36 0.99
C ILE A 102 -9.17 5.50 2.38
N VAL A 103 -8.54 6.29 3.26
CA VAL A 103 -9.06 6.53 4.62
C VAL A 103 -10.42 7.24 4.56
N SER A 104 -10.64 8.16 3.61
CA SER A 104 -11.94 8.82 3.44
C SER A 104 -13.08 7.83 3.11
N LYS A 105 -12.73 6.70 2.49
CA LYS A 105 -13.63 5.58 2.16
C LYS A 105 -13.74 4.53 3.28
N GLY A 106 -13.09 4.75 4.41
CA GLY A 106 -13.12 3.87 5.57
C GLY A 106 -12.03 2.79 5.54
N GLY A 107 -10.99 2.99 4.74
CA GLY A 107 -9.87 2.06 4.69
C GLY A 107 -8.97 2.16 5.91
N VAL A 108 -8.48 1.01 6.36
CA VAL A 108 -7.56 0.85 7.49
C VAL A 108 -6.21 0.36 6.95
N PRO A 109 -5.08 1.00 7.33
CA PRO A 109 -3.76 0.53 6.92
C PRO A 109 -3.47 -0.82 7.57
N VAL A 110 -2.99 -1.79 6.79
CA VAL A 110 -2.66 -3.14 7.27
C VAL A 110 -1.21 -3.52 7.07
N TYR A 111 -0.53 -2.89 6.12
CA TYR A 111 0.88 -3.11 5.90
C TYR A 111 1.52 -1.89 5.26
N LYS A 112 2.75 -1.59 5.67
CA LYS A 112 3.63 -0.63 5.01
C LYS A 112 5.05 -1.12 5.13
N GLY A 113 5.71 -1.36 4.01
CA GLY A 113 7.11 -1.74 4.05
C GLY A 113 7.63 -2.40 2.79
N LYS A 114 8.90 -2.80 2.91
CA LYS A 114 9.61 -3.56 1.90
C LYS A 114 9.31 -5.04 2.07
N ILE A 115 9.00 -5.72 0.97
CA ILE A 115 8.82 -7.18 1.00
C ILE A 115 10.19 -7.86 1.01
N ALA A 116 10.37 -8.83 1.90
CA ALA A 116 11.58 -9.64 1.94
C ALA A 116 11.72 -10.44 0.64
N ARG A 117 12.95 -10.55 0.10
CA ARG A 117 13.18 -11.32 -1.13
C ARG A 117 12.70 -12.76 -1.02
N SER A 118 12.89 -13.41 0.12
CA SER A 118 12.37 -14.77 0.35
C SER A 118 10.86 -14.88 0.16
N GLN A 119 10.07 -13.84 0.44
CA GLN A 119 8.62 -13.83 0.17
C GLN A 119 8.31 -13.61 -1.31
N LEU A 120 9.10 -12.78 -2.01
CA LEU A 120 8.94 -12.58 -3.45
C LEU A 120 9.24 -13.87 -4.22
N ASP A 121 10.28 -14.61 -3.83
CA ASP A 121 10.64 -15.86 -4.47
C ASP A 121 9.56 -16.94 -4.36
N LEU A 122 8.68 -16.88 -3.35
CA LEU A 122 7.57 -17.82 -3.18
C LEU A 122 6.42 -17.59 -4.17
N VAL A 123 6.24 -16.36 -4.65
CA VAL A 123 5.07 -15.97 -5.47
C VAL A 123 5.44 -15.59 -6.90
N LYS A 124 6.72 -15.36 -7.22
CA LYS A 124 7.15 -14.86 -8.54
C LYS A 124 6.65 -15.69 -9.73
N GLU A 125 6.60 -17.02 -9.59
CA GLU A 125 6.13 -17.92 -10.66
C GLU A 125 4.59 -17.97 -10.76
N LYS A 126 3.89 -17.50 -9.73
CA LYS A 126 2.42 -17.44 -9.68
C LYS A 126 1.87 -16.06 -10.02
N MET A 127 2.68 -15.03 -9.89
CA MET A 127 2.35 -13.64 -10.19
C MET A 127 2.51 -13.38 -11.70
N ASP A 128 1.64 -13.98 -12.50
CA ASP A 128 1.63 -13.88 -13.97
C ASP A 128 1.48 -12.45 -14.51
N TYR A 129 0.95 -11.53 -13.70
CA TYR A 129 0.82 -10.11 -14.01
C TYR A 129 2.08 -9.28 -13.71
N ALA A 130 3.16 -9.88 -13.20
CA ALA A 130 4.40 -9.18 -12.88
C ALA A 130 4.99 -8.49 -14.12
N GLY A 131 5.30 -7.20 -14.00
CA GLY A 131 5.81 -6.37 -15.10
C GLY A 131 4.75 -5.85 -16.06
N ALA A 132 3.50 -6.33 -15.97
CA ALA A 132 2.39 -5.83 -16.77
C ALA A 132 1.77 -4.55 -16.16
N GLU A 133 0.71 -4.03 -16.80
CA GLU A 133 0.05 -2.76 -16.51
C GLU A 133 -0.26 -2.56 -15.01
N GLY A 134 0.29 -1.52 -14.37
CA GLY A 134 0.02 -1.25 -12.95
C GLY A 134 0.48 -2.36 -12.00
N SER A 135 1.39 -3.25 -12.43
CA SER A 135 2.06 -4.17 -11.53
C SER A 135 2.95 -3.40 -10.54
N ILE A 136 2.92 -3.78 -9.26
CA ILE A 136 3.76 -3.15 -8.24
C ILE A 136 5.19 -3.72 -8.33
N ASP A 137 6.18 -2.82 -8.38
CA ASP A 137 7.58 -3.17 -8.26
C ASP A 137 7.97 -3.41 -6.78
N TYR A 138 7.59 -4.57 -6.26
CA TYR A 138 7.94 -5.00 -4.91
C TYR A 138 9.45 -5.16 -4.71
N TRP A 139 10.21 -5.37 -5.79
CA TRP A 139 11.65 -5.57 -5.75
C TRP A 139 12.39 -4.29 -5.40
N ASN A 140 11.97 -3.14 -5.94
CA ASN A 140 12.65 -1.85 -5.74
C ASN A 140 11.93 -0.90 -4.77
N ASN A 141 10.61 -0.97 -4.65
CA ASN A 141 9.85 -0.02 -3.84
C ASN A 141 9.18 -0.66 -2.60
N PRO A 142 8.92 0.12 -1.53
CA PRO A 142 8.02 -0.28 -0.46
C PRO A 142 6.56 -0.18 -0.94
N VAL A 143 5.71 -1.05 -0.41
CA VAL A 143 4.27 -1.05 -0.70
C VAL A 143 3.48 -0.61 0.54
N ASN A 144 2.40 0.12 0.32
CA ASN A 144 1.39 0.42 1.32
C ASN A 144 0.14 -0.39 0.99
N VAL A 145 -0.47 -1.02 1.99
CA VAL A 145 -1.67 -1.84 1.84
C VAL A 145 -2.71 -1.37 2.83
N TYR A 146 -3.92 -1.18 2.33
CA TYR A 146 -5.10 -0.86 3.10
C TYR A 146 -6.20 -1.86 2.79
N ILE A 147 -7.11 -2.03 3.75
CA ILE A 147 -8.36 -2.76 3.54
C ILE A 147 -9.54 -1.88 3.90
N ILE A 148 -10.59 -1.96 3.07
CA ILE A 148 -11.93 -1.51 3.40
C ILE A 148 -12.78 -2.76 3.58
N LYS A 149 -13.17 -3.05 4.83
CA LYS A 149 -14.03 -4.18 5.16
C LYS A 149 -15.49 -3.73 5.09
N GLN A 150 -16.33 -4.42 4.31
CA GLN A 150 -17.78 -4.25 4.30
C GLN A 150 -18.44 -5.51 4.86
N ALA A 151 -19.77 -5.51 4.96
CA ALA A 151 -20.52 -6.61 5.59
C ALA A 151 -20.39 -7.94 4.83
N ASP A 152 -20.28 -7.87 3.49
CA ASP A 152 -20.33 -9.01 2.57
C ASP A 152 -19.07 -9.17 1.70
N ARG A 153 -18.12 -8.24 1.80
CA ARG A 153 -16.92 -8.20 0.97
C ARG A 153 -15.77 -7.42 1.60
N ASN A 154 -14.58 -7.61 1.04
CA ASN A 154 -13.35 -6.91 1.39
C ASN A 154 -12.77 -6.26 0.15
N ILE A 155 -12.28 -5.02 0.29
CA ILE A 155 -11.57 -4.31 -0.76
C ILE A 155 -10.16 -4.08 -0.28
N PHE A 156 -9.18 -4.65 -0.97
CA PHE A 156 -7.78 -4.33 -0.76
C PHE A 156 -7.36 -3.26 -1.73
N VAL A 157 -6.62 -2.28 -1.21
CA VAL A 157 -5.94 -1.27 -2.01
C VAL A 157 -4.47 -1.33 -1.65
N GLN A 158 -3.63 -1.65 -2.63
CA GLN A 158 -2.19 -1.56 -2.49
C GLN A 158 -1.60 -0.58 -3.49
N PHE A 159 -0.63 0.18 -3.04
CA PHE A 159 0.05 1.15 -3.89
C PHE A 159 1.50 1.33 -3.49
N SER A 160 2.29 1.66 -4.49
CA SER A 160 3.73 1.86 -4.43
C SER A 160 4.09 3.04 -5.31
N GLY A 161 5.28 3.58 -5.13
CA GLY A 161 5.82 4.54 -6.08
C GLY A 161 7.28 4.84 -5.80
N ASN A 162 7.87 5.54 -6.77
CA ASN A 162 9.26 5.96 -6.77
C ASN A 162 9.35 7.47 -7.07
N THR A 163 10.53 7.94 -7.47
CA THR A 163 10.77 9.36 -7.76
C THR A 163 10.18 9.85 -9.09
N ALA A 164 9.62 8.96 -9.92
CA ALA A 164 9.08 9.28 -11.24
C ALA A 164 7.58 9.01 -11.36
N SER A 165 7.08 7.93 -10.77
CA SER A 165 5.70 7.48 -10.92
C SER A 165 5.24 6.62 -9.73
N GLY A 166 3.99 6.17 -9.78
CA GLY A 166 3.43 5.22 -8.82
C GLY A 166 2.62 4.13 -9.49
N GLU A 167 2.16 3.19 -8.68
CA GLU A 167 1.34 2.06 -9.06
C GLU A 167 0.23 1.89 -8.04
N ILE A 168 -0.97 1.54 -8.49
CA ILE A 168 -2.11 1.22 -7.63
C ILE A 168 -2.77 -0.05 -8.14
N GLN A 169 -3.15 -0.91 -7.20
CA GLN A 169 -3.94 -2.12 -7.46
C GLN A 169 -5.07 -2.20 -6.45
N ILE A 170 -6.24 -2.61 -6.93
CA ILE A 170 -7.46 -2.77 -6.18
C ILE A 170 -8.01 -4.16 -6.47
N ILE A 171 -8.38 -4.89 -5.43
CA ILE A 171 -9.16 -6.12 -5.56
C ILE A 171 -10.35 -6.09 -4.61
N GLU A 172 -11.53 -6.35 -5.16
CA GLU A 172 -12.72 -6.69 -4.40
C GLU A 172 -12.84 -8.21 -4.31
N THR A 173 -12.98 -8.73 -3.09
CA THR A 173 -13.08 -10.17 -2.83
C THR A 173 -14.11 -10.47 -1.74
N LYS A 174 -14.74 -11.64 -1.81
CA LYS A 174 -15.58 -12.18 -0.72
C LYS A 174 -14.77 -12.98 0.30
N GLU A 175 -13.50 -13.22 0.02
CA GLU A 175 -12.61 -13.97 0.90
C GLU A 175 -12.36 -13.21 2.21
N GLY A 176 -12.44 -13.94 3.32
CA GLY A 176 -12.08 -13.44 4.65
C GLY A 176 -10.62 -13.71 5.03
N PHE A 177 -10.32 -13.45 6.30
CA PHE A 177 -9.07 -13.85 6.97
C PHE A 177 -9.39 -14.70 8.18
#